data_AF-A0A453QAD8-F1
#
_entry.id   AF-A0A453QAD8-F1
#
_cell.length_a   1.000
_cell.length_b   1.000
_cell.length_c   1.000
_cell.angle_alpha   90.00
_cell.angle_beta   90.00
_cell.angle_gamma   90.00
#
_symmetry.space_group_name_H-M   'P 1'
#
loop_
_entity.id
_entity.type
_entity.pdbx_description
1 polymer ?
#
loop_
_entity_poly.entity_id
_entity_poly.type
_entity_poly.pdbx_seq_one_letter_code
_entity_poly.pdbx_strand_id
1 'polypeptide(L)'
;MATNSRKSVIMGVVILVLVIHQAQVEAKSCCCSTSGRNCYNACRVTGASRKTCASLCGCKILNKCVRPCDRFNLYPEAGKL
;
A
#
# COMPACT_ATOMS: atom_id res chain seq x y z
N MET A 1 1.01 -45.76 -3.02
CA MET A 1 1.38 -44.48 -2.39
C MET A 1 1.73 -43.46 -3.49
N ALA A 2 0.76 -42.86 -4.18
CA ALA A 2 1.05 -41.95 -5.30
C ALA A 2 0.07 -40.77 -5.46
N THR A 3 -0.87 -40.59 -4.51
CA THR A 3 -1.87 -39.51 -4.52
C THR A 3 -1.53 -38.38 -3.55
N ASN A 4 -0.70 -38.64 -2.53
CA ASN A 4 -0.26 -37.63 -1.54
C ASN A 4 0.82 -36.69 -2.07
N SER A 5 1.67 -37.16 -2.98
CA SER A 5 2.75 -36.34 -3.56
C SER A 5 2.21 -35.25 -4.50
N ARG A 6 1.22 -35.56 -5.35
CA ARG A 6 0.57 -34.55 -6.21
C ARG A 6 -0.18 -33.49 -5.40
N LYS A 7 -0.94 -33.92 -4.38
CA LYS A 7 -1.63 -33.00 -3.45
C LYS A 7 -0.63 -32.11 -2.70
N SER A 8 0.51 -32.66 -2.27
CA SER A 8 1.57 -31.91 -1.61
C SER A 8 2.19 -30.84 -2.52
N VAL A 9 2.46 -31.16 -3.79
CA VAL A 9 2.97 -30.19 -4.78
C VAL A 9 1.95 -29.08 -5.03
N ILE A 10 0.67 -29.43 -5.22
CA ILE A 10 -0.40 -28.45 -5.43
C ILE A 10 -0.51 -27.49 -4.23
N MET A 11 -0.53 -28.03 -3.00
CA MET A 11 -0.56 -27.21 -1.79
C MET A 11 0.68 -26.31 -1.67
N GLY A 12 1.87 -26.82 -2.01
CA GLY A 12 3.10 -26.04 -2.04
C GLY A 12 3.03 -24.85 -3.01
N VAL A 13 2.56 -25.08 -4.25
CA VAL A 13 2.39 -24.03 -5.25
C VAL A 13 1.35 -22.99 -4.80
N VAL A 14 0.22 -23.43 -4.24
CA VAL A 14 -0.82 -22.52 -3.72
C VAL A 14 -0.26 -21.63 -2.61
N ILE A 15 0.49 -22.19 -1.66
CA ILE A 15 1.12 -21.42 -0.57
C ILE A 15 2.13 -20.42 -1.15
N LEU A 16 2.96 -20.83 -2.11
CA LEU A 16 3.92 -19.94 -2.76
C LEU A 16 3.25 -18.74 -3.44
N VAL A 17 2.17 -18.97 -4.19
CA VAL A 17 1.39 -17.91 -4.86
C VAL A 17 0.79 -16.95 -3.84
N LEU A 18 0.20 -17.47 -2.75
CA LEU A 18 -0.39 -16.65 -1.69
C LEU A 18 0.65 -15.80 -0.95
N VAL A 19 1.84 -16.33 -0.72
CA VAL A 19 2.95 -15.59 -0.09
C VAL A 19 3.43 -14.45 -0.99
N ILE A 20 3.59 -14.69 -2.30
CA ILE A 20 3.95 -13.65 -3.28
C ILE A 20 2.85 -12.58 -3.36
N HIS A 21 1.59 -12.97 -3.23
CA HIS A 21 0.45 -12.04 -3.27
C HIS A 21 0.32 -11.17 -2.01
N GLN A 22 0.78 -11.65 -0.85
CA GLN A 22 0.81 -10.85 0.40
C GLN A 22 2.05 -9.96 0.52
N ALA A 23 3.10 -10.21 -0.27
CA ALA A 23 4.31 -9.38 -0.30
C ALA A 23 4.12 -8.02 -1.00
N GLN A 24 2.89 -7.67 -1.38
CA GLN A 24 2.58 -6.35 -1.94
C GLN A 24 2.91 -5.27 -0.91
N VAL A 25 3.77 -4.32 -1.32
CA VAL A 25 4.16 -3.21 -0.47
C VAL A 25 2.92 -2.35 -0.21
N GLU A 26 2.34 -2.48 0.98
CA GLU A 26 1.16 -1.74 1.40
C GLU A 26 1.38 -0.24 1.18
N ALA A 27 0.63 0.32 0.25
CA ALA A 27 0.59 1.75 -0.03
C ALA A 27 0.40 2.54 1.26
N LYS A 28 1.23 3.55 1.52
CA LYS A 28 1.16 4.39 2.71
C LYS A 28 0.88 5.84 2.36
N SER A 29 0.05 6.51 3.18
CA SER A 29 -0.12 7.96 3.06
C SER A 29 1.05 8.70 3.70
N CYS A 30 1.69 9.58 2.96
CA CYS A 30 2.85 10.36 3.38
C CYS A 30 2.49 11.86 3.32
N CYS A 31 2.62 12.55 4.44
CA CYS A 31 2.25 13.96 4.60
C CYS A 31 3.46 14.75 5.09
N CYS A 32 3.59 16.00 4.68
CA CYS A 32 4.78 16.83 4.96
C CYS A 32 4.73 17.63 6.24
N SER A 33 3.57 17.69 6.87
CA SER A 33 3.35 18.37 8.13
C SER A 33 2.38 17.58 9.00
N THR A 34 2.44 17.82 10.31
CA THR A 34 1.46 17.30 11.26
C THR A 34 0.05 17.78 10.92
N SER A 35 -0.09 19.03 10.45
CA SER A 35 -1.39 19.57 10.00
C SER A 35 -1.97 18.78 8.82
N GLY A 36 -1.16 18.50 7.79
CA GLY A 36 -1.58 17.66 6.66
C GLY A 36 -1.94 16.24 7.08
N ARG A 37 -1.20 15.66 8.05
CA ARG A 37 -1.54 14.36 8.65
C ARG A 37 -2.89 14.39 9.36
N ASN A 38 -3.15 15.41 10.16
CA ASN A 38 -4.41 15.55 10.89
C ASN A 38 -5.60 15.73 9.94
N CYS A 39 -5.44 16.56 8.90
CA CYS A 39 -6.43 16.68 7.82
C CYS A 39 -6.71 15.31 7.17
N TYR A 40 -5.66 14.57 6.79
CA TYR A 40 -5.83 13.26 6.15
C TYR A 40 -6.61 12.31 7.06
N ASN A 41 -6.27 12.27 8.35
CA ASN A 41 -6.95 11.42 9.32
C ASN A 41 -8.43 11.81 9.48
N ALA A 42 -8.73 13.11 9.61
CA ALA A 42 -10.10 13.60 9.70
C ALA A 42 -10.92 13.26 8.44
N CYS A 43 -10.34 13.48 7.24
CA CYS A 43 -10.97 13.08 5.98
C CYS A 43 -11.22 11.57 5.90
N ARG A 44 -10.33 10.73 6.45
CA ARG A 44 -10.55 9.28 6.47
C ARG A 44 -11.66 8.85 7.42
N VAL A 45 -11.90 9.59 8.50
CA VAL A 45 -13.02 9.35 9.43
C VAL A 45 -14.37 9.56 8.74
N THR A 46 -14.47 10.45 7.75
CA THR A 46 -15.71 10.64 6.98
C THR A 46 -15.99 9.52 5.96
N GLY A 47 -15.08 8.55 5.83
CA GLY A 47 -15.18 7.45 4.86
C GLY A 47 -14.66 7.79 3.46
N ALA A 48 -14.17 9.00 3.22
CA ALA A 48 -13.63 9.39 1.91
C ALA A 48 -12.40 8.55 1.52
N SER A 49 -12.20 8.32 0.22
CA SER A 49 -11.14 7.44 -0.29
C SER A 49 -9.73 7.93 0.09
N ARG A 50 -8.75 7.01 0.17
CA ARG A 50 -7.34 7.36 0.47
C ARG A 50 -6.79 8.39 -0.53
N LYS A 51 -7.11 8.22 -1.81
CA LYS A 51 -6.69 9.12 -2.89
C LYS A 51 -7.32 10.51 -2.74
N THR A 52 -8.61 10.58 -2.43
CA THR A 52 -9.33 11.84 -2.17
C THR A 52 -8.72 12.58 -0.99
N CYS A 53 -8.53 11.91 0.15
CA CYS A 53 -7.95 12.52 1.34
C CYS A 53 -6.49 12.93 1.15
N ALA A 54 -5.72 12.15 0.39
CA ALA A 54 -4.34 12.51 0.05
C ALA A 54 -4.31 13.82 -0.76
N SER A 55 -5.11 13.90 -1.82
CA SER A 55 -5.22 15.11 -2.65
C SER A 55 -5.69 16.32 -1.85
N LEU A 56 -6.73 16.17 -1.02
CA LEU A 56 -7.32 17.27 -0.25
C LEU A 56 -6.34 17.85 0.79
N CYS A 57 -5.54 16.98 1.41
CA CYS A 57 -4.69 17.35 2.55
C CYS A 57 -3.21 17.54 2.19
N GLY A 58 -2.86 17.56 0.90
CA GLY A 58 -1.48 17.70 0.44
C GLY A 58 -0.58 16.52 0.82
N CYS A 59 -1.17 15.32 0.95
CA CYS A 59 -0.43 14.08 1.18
C CYS A 59 -0.32 13.27 -0.12
N LYS A 60 0.61 12.32 -0.17
CA LYS A 60 0.75 11.37 -1.28
C LYS A 60 0.58 9.93 -0.83
N ILE A 61 0.09 9.08 -1.71
CA ILE A 61 0.02 7.64 -1.46
C ILE A 61 1.21 6.96 -2.15
N LEU A 62 2.21 6.57 -1.36
CA LEU A 62 3.49 6.03 -1.84
C LEU A 62 3.77 4.66 -1.22
N ASN A 63 4.57 3.81 -1.86
CA ASN A 63 5.00 2.54 -1.24
C ASN A 63 5.94 2.77 -0.05
N LYS A 64 6.63 3.93 -0.02
CA LYS A 64 7.51 4.33 1.08
C LYS A 64 7.47 5.85 1.26
N CYS A 65 7.39 6.32 2.50
CA CYS A 65 7.54 7.73 2.80
C CYS A 65 9.03 8.10 2.81
N VAL A 66 9.38 9.14 2.07
CA VAL A 66 10.75 9.66 1.97
C VAL A 66 10.87 11.04 2.62
N ARG A 67 12.09 11.43 2.95
CA ARG A 67 12.43 12.79 3.36
C ARG A 67 13.62 13.25 2.49
N PRO A 68 13.73 14.54 2.17
CA PRO A 68 12.76 15.61 2.36
C PRO A 68 11.51 15.45 1.48
N CYS A 69 10.51 16.27 1.75
CA CYS A 69 9.13 16.04 1.35
C CYS A 69 8.78 16.47 -0.08
N ASP A 70 9.54 17.43 -0.60
CA ASP A 70 9.65 17.82 -2.00
C ASP A 70 9.94 16.62 -2.93
N ARG A 71 10.60 15.57 -2.42
CA ARG A 71 10.93 14.36 -3.17
C ARG A 71 9.78 13.38 -3.37
N PHE A 72 8.58 13.65 -2.83
CA PHE A 72 7.41 12.79 -3.05
C PHE A 72 7.01 12.67 -4.53
N ASN A 73 7.39 13.62 -5.37
CA ASN A 73 7.15 13.55 -6.82
C ASN A 73 8.08 12.57 -7.55
N LEU A 74 9.20 12.19 -6.92
CA LEU A 74 10.21 11.30 -7.51
C LEU A 74 9.89 9.81 -7.27
N TYR A 75 8.88 9.52 -6.47
CA TYR A 75 8.51 8.15 -6.09
C TYR A 75 7.18 7.75 -6.73
N PRO A 76 7.03 6.51 -7.23
CA PRO A 76 5.79 6.07 -7.84
C PRO A 76 4.64 6.10 -6.82
N GLU A 77 3.48 6.59 -7.28
CA GLU A 77 2.26 6.48 -6.50
C GLU A 77 1.79 5.02 -6.49
N ALA A 78 1.38 4.54 -5.32
CA ALA A 78 0.90 3.18 -5.20
C ALA A 78 -0.44 3.02 -5.92
N GLY A 79 -0.58 1.97 -6.74
CA GLY A 79 -1.80 1.70 -7.52
C GLY A 79 -1.87 2.35 -8.91
N LYS A 80 -0.71 2.73 -9.48
CA LYS A 80 -0.57 3.17 -10.89
C LYS A 80 0.08 2.10 -11.80
N LEU A 81 0.10 0.84 -11.36
CA LEU A 81 0.41 -0.34 -12.18
C LEU A 81 -0.88 -0.99 -12.65
#